data_AF-A0A7J7L7A9-F1
#
_entry.id   AF-A0A7J7L7A9-F1
#
_cell.length_a   1.000
_cell.length_b   1.000
_cell.length_c   1.000
_cell.angle_alpha   90.00
_cell.angle_beta   90.00
_cell.angle_gamma   90.00
#
_symmetry.space_group_name_H-M   'P 1'
#
loop_
_entity.id
_entity.type
_entity.pdbx_description
1 polymer ?
#
loop_
_entity_poly.entity_id
_entity_poly.type
_entity_poly.pdbx_seq_one_letter_code
_entity_poly.pdbx_strand_id
1 'polypeptide(L)'
;MGEIPRRWKGTCEPGVQFKSSMCNRRLIGARYFNKGVLAQDLNISFVYNSPRDKMGHEDHTTSIDIGTYVRGVSYFGYGRAQ
;
A
#
# COMPACT_ATOMS: atom_id res chain seq x y z
N MET A 1 7.71 -13.17 -12.16
CA MET A 1 7.30 -13.08 -10.74
C MET A 1 6.76 -14.43 -10.33
N GLY A 2 7.29 -14.99 -9.24
CA GLY A 2 6.84 -16.28 -8.70
C GLY A 2 5.40 -16.23 -8.18
N GLU A 3 4.84 -17.41 -7.91
CA GLU A 3 3.52 -17.53 -7.30
C GLU A 3 3.53 -17.06 -5.85
N ILE A 4 2.35 -16.70 -5.34
CA ILE A 4 2.18 -16.38 -3.93
C ILE A 4 2.44 -17.66 -3.11
N PRO A 5 3.32 -17.65 -2.10
CA PRO A 5 3.59 -18.84 -1.30
C PRO A 5 2.32 -19.41 -0.69
N ARG A 6 2.08 -20.72 -0.81
CA ARG A 6 0.88 -21.39 -0.26
C ARG A 6 0.67 -21.19 1.24
N ARG A 7 1.74 -20.90 1.98
CA ARG A 7 1.69 -20.58 3.43
C ARG A 7 1.08 -19.21 3.73
N TRP A 8 1.04 -18.31 2.76
CA TRP A 8 0.47 -16.97 2.93
C TRP A 8 -1.06 -17.07 2.98
N LYS A 9 -1.64 -16.51 4.05
CA LYS A 9 -3.09 -16.49 4.30
C LYS A 9 -3.63 -15.08 4.51
N GLY A 10 -2.85 -14.07 4.14
CA GLY A 10 -3.28 -12.67 4.19
C GLY A 10 -4.40 -12.38 3.18
N THR A 11 -5.03 -11.23 3.32
CA THR A 11 -6.13 -10.78 2.46
C THR A 11 -5.81 -9.44 1.83
N CYS A 12 -6.53 -9.13 0.74
CA CYS A 12 -6.57 -7.80 0.15
C CYS A 12 -7.91 -7.16 0.49
N GLU A 13 -7.94 -6.41 1.59
CA GLU A 13 -9.16 -5.80 2.11
C GLU A 13 -9.62 -4.67 1.17
N PRO A 14 -10.85 -4.74 0.62
CA PRO A 14 -11.37 -3.68 -0.23
C PRO A 14 -11.77 -2.47 0.61
N GLY A 15 -11.80 -1.30 -0.02
CA GLY A 15 -12.28 -0.07 0.58
C GLY A 15 -12.36 1.07 -0.42
N VAL A 16 -12.46 2.30 0.07
CA VAL A 16 -12.48 3.50 -0.78
C VAL A 16 -11.29 3.52 -1.74
N GLN A 17 -11.58 3.49 -3.05
CA GLN A 17 -10.60 3.47 -4.14
C GLN A 17 -9.54 2.34 -4.04
N PHE A 18 -9.86 1.24 -3.38
CA PHE A 18 -8.99 0.07 -3.30
C PHE A 18 -9.82 -1.19 -3.48
N LYS A 19 -9.62 -1.90 -4.59
CA LYS A 19 -10.30 -3.17 -4.88
C LYS A 19 -9.40 -4.34 -4.47
N SER A 20 -9.97 -5.47 -4.06
CA SER A 20 -9.17 -6.68 -3.75
C SER A 20 -8.33 -7.16 -4.94
N SER A 21 -8.75 -6.83 -6.18
CA SER A 21 -7.99 -7.11 -7.40
C SER A 21 -6.75 -6.22 -7.60
N MET A 22 -6.50 -5.23 -6.72
CA MET A 22 -5.30 -4.39 -6.77
C MET A 22 -4.10 -5.08 -6.12
N CYS A 23 -4.31 -6.11 -5.29
CA CYS A 23 -3.24 -7.00 -4.90
C CYS A 23 -2.79 -7.87 -6.08
N ASN A 24 -1.51 -8.17 -6.12
CA ASN A 24 -0.86 -8.93 -7.19
C ASN A 24 0.26 -9.81 -6.60
N ARG A 25 1.14 -10.37 -7.44
CA ARG A 25 2.24 -11.23 -6.99
C ARG A 25 3.39 -10.49 -6.25
N ARG A 26 3.29 -9.17 -6.06
CA ARG A 26 4.20 -8.33 -5.25
C ARG A 26 3.49 -7.81 -4.02
N LEU A 27 2.44 -7.02 -4.20
CA LEU A 27 1.54 -6.61 -3.12
C LEU A 27 0.55 -7.76 -2.87
N ILE A 28 0.97 -8.75 -2.09
CA ILE A 28 0.21 -10.00 -1.87
C ILE A 28 -0.87 -9.88 -0.77
N GLY A 29 -0.95 -8.75 -0.10
CA GLY A 29 -1.97 -8.45 0.91
C GLY A 29 -1.90 -6.99 1.34
N ALA A 30 -3.05 -6.44 1.73
CA ALA A 30 -3.20 -5.06 2.15
C ALA A 30 -4.42 -4.96 3.08
N ARG A 31 -4.25 -4.31 4.23
CA ARG A 31 -5.26 -4.13 5.27
C ARG A 31 -5.07 -2.79 5.95
N TYR A 32 -6.10 -2.29 6.60
CA TYR A 32 -6.07 -1.04 7.35
C TYR A 32 -6.84 -1.20 8.66
N PHE A 33 -6.51 -0.40 9.66
CA PHE A 33 -7.03 -0.57 11.02
C PHE A 33 -7.47 0.78 11.60
N ASN A 34 -8.74 1.11 11.46
CA ASN A 34 -9.29 2.39 11.93
C ASN A 34 -10.36 2.26 13.02
N LYS A 35 -10.72 1.03 13.43
CA LYS A 35 -11.75 0.79 14.46
C LYS A 35 -11.50 1.54 15.77
N GLY A 36 -10.24 1.68 16.19
CA GLY A 36 -9.90 2.43 17.40
C GLY A 36 -10.21 3.92 17.29
N VAL A 37 -9.98 4.52 16.13
CA VAL A 37 -10.31 5.93 15.87
C VAL A 37 -11.81 6.14 15.82
N LEU A 38 -12.54 5.22 15.17
CA LEU A 38 -14.01 5.25 15.12
C LEU A 38 -14.62 5.10 16.52
N ALA A 39 -14.03 4.27 17.39
CA ALA A 39 -14.50 4.07 18.76
C ALA A 39 -14.25 5.28 19.68
N GLN A 40 -13.25 6.10 19.37
CA GLN A 40 -12.96 7.34 20.12
C GLN A 40 -13.87 8.52 19.72
N ASP A 41 -14.71 8.35 18.70
CA ASP A 41 -15.66 9.36 18.19
C ASP A 41 -15.04 10.76 18.00
N LEU A 42 -13.83 10.80 17.44
CA LEU A 42 -13.07 12.04 17.26
C LEU A 42 -13.64 12.95 16.15
N ASN A 43 -14.83 12.65 15.62
CA ASN A 43 -15.43 13.30 14.45
C ASN A 43 -14.46 13.37 13.25
N ILE A 44 -13.60 12.35 13.11
CA ILE A 44 -12.58 12.24 12.06
C ILE A 44 -13.19 11.56 10.83
N SER A 45 -13.08 12.21 9.69
CA SER A 45 -13.44 11.63 8.39
C SER A 45 -12.21 11.05 7.68
N PHE A 46 -12.29 9.78 7.29
CA PHE A 46 -11.26 9.12 6.51
C PHE A 46 -11.50 9.36 5.01
N VAL A 47 -10.61 10.11 4.37
CA VAL A 47 -10.61 10.28 2.89
C VAL A 47 -10.49 8.90 2.21
N TYR A 48 -9.66 8.02 2.76
CA TYR A 48 -9.55 6.63 2.36
C TYR A 48 -9.84 5.72 3.54
N ASN A 49 -11.07 5.20 3.59
CA ASN A 49 -11.39 4.06 4.43
C ASN A 49 -10.97 2.78 3.70
N SER A 50 -9.66 2.60 3.52
CA SER A 50 -9.03 1.52 2.75
C SER A 50 -7.53 1.42 3.04
N PRO A 51 -6.81 0.40 2.54
CA PRO A 51 -5.34 0.33 2.62
C PRO A 51 -4.59 1.35 1.75
N ARG A 52 -5.26 2.33 1.13
CA ARG A 52 -4.62 3.31 0.25
C ARG A 52 -3.88 4.36 1.07
N ASP A 53 -2.57 4.49 0.82
CA ASP A 53 -1.76 5.56 1.39
C ASP A 53 -2.20 6.93 0.82
N LYS A 54 -2.39 7.90 1.71
CA LYS A 54 -2.68 9.31 1.39
C LYS A 54 -1.44 10.20 1.54
N MET A 55 -0.53 9.83 2.43
CA MET A 55 0.60 10.65 2.87
C MET A 55 1.87 10.35 2.09
N GLY A 56 2.01 9.13 1.56
CA GLY A 56 3.15 8.67 0.77
C GLY A 56 4.30 8.08 1.61
N HIS A 57 4.21 8.11 2.95
CA HIS A 57 5.25 7.54 3.81
C HIS A 57 5.33 6.01 3.68
N GLU A 58 4.17 5.33 3.61
CA GLU A 58 4.13 3.87 3.45
C GLU A 58 4.61 3.49 2.06
N ASP A 59 4.17 4.21 1.02
CA ASP A 59 4.63 3.99 -0.35
C ASP A 59 6.15 4.18 -0.48
N HIS A 60 6.69 5.26 0.08
CA HIS A 60 8.13 5.54 0.07
C HIS A 60 8.91 4.45 0.79
N THR A 61 8.53 4.11 2.02
CA THR A 61 9.21 3.08 2.84
C THR A 61 9.15 1.71 2.16
N THR A 62 7.99 1.31 1.66
CA THR A 62 7.79 0.01 0.99
C THR A 62 8.58 -0.08 -0.31
N SER A 63 8.66 1.02 -1.06
CA SER A 63 9.46 1.06 -2.30
C SER A 63 10.96 0.91 -2.06
N ILE A 64 11.46 1.34 -0.89
CA ILE A 64 12.87 1.15 -0.50
C ILE A 64 13.15 -0.30 -0.15
N ASP A 65 12.31 -0.91 0.68
CA ASP A 65 12.55 -2.26 1.21
C ASP A 65 12.31 -3.36 0.15
N ILE A 66 11.17 -3.29 -0.54
CA ILE A 66 10.69 -4.36 -1.43
C ILE A 66 10.26 -3.87 -2.81
N GLY A 67 10.65 -2.66 -3.20
CA GLY A 67 10.34 -2.09 -4.51
C GLY A 67 10.84 -2.94 -5.67
N THR A 68 10.13 -2.89 -6.79
CA THR A 68 10.65 -3.42 -8.06
C THR A 68 11.48 -2.36 -8.76
N TYR A 69 12.48 -2.78 -9.53
CA TYR A 69 13.26 -1.88 -10.34
C TYR A 69 12.38 -1.11 -11.34
N VAL A 70 12.50 0.22 -11.35
CA VAL A 70 11.83 1.11 -12.31
C VAL A 70 12.91 1.99 -12.96
N ARG A 71 13.02 1.90 -14.29
CA ARG A 71 14.09 2.59 -15.03
C ARG A 71 13.79 4.07 -15.21
N GLY A 72 14.81 4.92 -15.08
CA GLY A 72 14.70 6.34 -15.41
C GLY A 72 13.93 7.19 -14.41
N VAL A 73 13.61 6.66 -13.22
CA VAL A 73 13.05 7.46 -12.13
C VAL A 73 14.10 8.40 -11.55
N SER A 74 13.68 9.58 -11.13
CA SER A 74 14.52 10.61 -10.50
C SER A 74 13.65 11.52 -9.65
N TYR A 75 14.25 12.21 -8.67
CA TYR A 75 13.58 13.27 -7.93
C TYR A 75 13.96 14.60 -8.58
N PHE A 76 13.06 15.22 -9.36
CA PHE A 76 13.33 16.47 -10.11
C PHE A 76 14.66 16.45 -10.91
N GLY A 77 15.04 15.29 -11.48
CA GLY A 77 16.29 15.12 -12.23
C GLY A 77 17.50 14.66 -11.41
N TYR A 78 17.43 14.69 -10.08
CA TYR A 78 18.47 14.19 -9.19
C TYR A 78 18.37 12.68 -8.98
N GLY A 79 19.51 12.01 -8.82
CA GLY A 79 19.56 10.59 -8.41
C GLY A 79 18.92 9.63 -9.41
N ARG A 80 19.16 9.81 -10.71
CA ARG A 80 18.53 9.01 -11.77
C ARG A 80 18.90 7.53 -11.67
N ALA A 81 17.89 6.66 -11.59
CA ALA A 81 18.05 5.21 -11.66
C ALA A 81 18.40 4.77 -13.10
N GLN A 82 19.53 4.06 -13.26
CA GLN A 82 20.09 3.60 -14.53
C GLN A 82 19.91 2.10 -14.76
#